data_AF-A0A523AR42-F1
#
_entry.id   AF-A0A523AR42-F1
#
_cell.length_a   1.000
_cell.length_b   1.000
_cell.length_c   1.000
_cell.angle_alpha   90.00
_cell.angle_beta   90.00
_cell.angle_gamma   90.00
#
_symmetry.space_group_name_H-M   'P 1'
#
loop_
_entity.id
_entity.type
_entity.pdbx_description
1 polymer ?
#
loop_
_entity_poly.entity_id
_entity_poly.type
_entity_poly.pdbx_seq_one_letter_code
_entity_poly.pdbx_strand_id
1 'polypeptide(L)'
;EGERVERVLAGMGIRMERREVEEEFFLALKGKTDPEEKRKAFTEAFYSCFSKIAKELGIRVILQGTIAADVVETKGGVKTQHNVLEQIGINPLERYGYRVLEPLKDLYKPQVREVARFLGLPAEVSERRPFPGPGLSVRVLGEVTRERIELVRKATRIVEEETEGYPCFQAFAVLLSDRATGVSERGERKYGNIVVVRVVISEDAMRAEPLELPWGVLHRLSSRITREVPGVCRVLYDLTPKPPATIEFE
;
A
#
# COMPACT_ATOMS: atom_id res chain seq x y z
N GLU A 1 -1.65 -7.14 9.89
CA GLU A 1 -1.34 -7.58 8.51
C GLU A 1 -0.28 -8.68 8.45
N GLY A 2 0.95 -8.46 8.92
CA GLY A 2 2.01 -9.48 8.87
C GLY A 2 1.60 -10.84 9.47
N GLU A 3 0.98 -10.84 10.66
CA GLU A 3 0.45 -12.04 11.32
C GLU A 3 -0.69 -12.73 10.55
N ARG A 4 -1.45 -11.98 9.74
CA ARG A 4 -2.50 -12.55 8.89
C ARG A 4 -1.86 -13.31 7.73
N VAL A 5 -0.90 -12.68 7.05
CA VAL A 5 -0.15 -13.31 5.94
C VAL A 5 0.56 -14.58 6.41
N GLU A 6 1.19 -14.53 7.58
CA GLU A 6 1.86 -15.68 8.19
C GLU A 6 0.89 -16.85 8.42
N ARG A 7 -0.29 -16.59 8.98
CA ARG A 7 -1.32 -17.63 9.18
C ARG A 7 -1.78 -18.26 7.87
N VAL A 8 -1.99 -17.45 6.84
CA VAL A 8 -2.43 -17.93 5.52
C VAL A 8 -1.36 -18.80 4.87
N LEU A 9 -0.11 -18.34 4.85
CA LEU A 9 1.01 -19.11 4.28
C LEU A 9 1.29 -20.40 5.06
N ALA A 10 1.20 -20.36 6.39
CA ALA A 10 1.32 -21.54 7.24
C ALA A 10 0.22 -22.57 6.92
N GLY A 11 -1.02 -22.13 6.68
CA GLY A 11 -2.12 -22.99 6.23
C GLY A 11 -1.86 -23.68 4.88
N MET A 12 -1.00 -23.09 4.05
CA MET A 12 -0.56 -23.66 2.76
C MET A 12 0.72 -24.53 2.90
N GLY A 13 1.25 -24.71 4.11
CA GLY A 13 2.52 -25.41 4.35
C GLY A 13 3.76 -24.63 3.90
N ILE A 14 3.61 -23.34 3.62
CA ILE A 14 4.71 -22.47 3.21
C ILE A 14 5.38 -21.90 4.47
N ARG A 15 6.68 -22.17 4.63
CA ARG A 15 7.46 -21.57 5.72
C ARG A 15 7.68 -20.09 5.42
N MET A 16 7.24 -19.23 6.33
CA MET A 16 7.48 -17.80 6.29
C MET A 16 8.53 -17.44 7.34
N GLU A 17 9.50 -16.62 6.95
CA GLU A 17 10.42 -15.98 7.88
C GLU A 17 10.09 -14.48 7.93
N ARG A 18 9.84 -13.97 9.13
CA ARG A 18 9.57 -12.54 9.36
C ARG A 18 10.83 -11.83 9.82
N ARG A 19 11.12 -10.67 9.23
CA ARG A 19 12.20 -9.77 9.64
C ARG A 19 11.60 -8.39 9.91
N GLU A 20 11.99 -7.81 11.03
CA GLU A 20 11.61 -6.44 11.40
C GLU A 20 12.70 -5.50 10.91
N VAL A 21 12.38 -4.71 9.89
CA VAL A 21 13.29 -3.77 9.21
C VAL A 21 12.71 -2.35 9.18
N GLU A 22 11.74 -2.06 10.04
CA GLU A 22 11.00 -0.79 10.00
C GLU A 22 11.90 0.42 10.26
N GLU A 23 12.92 0.29 11.11
CA GLU A 23 13.85 1.37 11.44
C GLU A 23 14.62 1.84 10.19
N GLU A 24 15.07 0.91 9.36
CA GLU A 24 15.78 1.20 8.12
C GLU A 24 14.92 2.03 7.15
N PHE A 25 13.61 1.74 7.07
CA PHE A 25 12.69 2.52 6.25
C PHE A 25 12.42 3.91 6.84
N PHE A 26 12.22 4.03 8.16
CA PHE A 26 12.01 5.34 8.79
C PHE A 26 13.26 6.22 8.69
N LEU A 27 14.45 5.66 8.84
CA LEU A 27 15.71 6.37 8.63
C LEU A 27 15.86 6.82 7.17
N ALA A 28 15.54 5.95 6.21
CA ALA A 28 15.61 6.28 4.80
C ALA A 28 14.60 7.37 4.38
N LEU A 29 13.43 7.42 5.01
CA LEU A 29 12.37 8.39 4.69
C LEU A 29 12.46 9.71 5.49
N LYS A 30 13.33 9.77 6.49
CA LYS A 30 13.49 10.96 7.35
C LYS A 30 13.76 12.22 6.53
N GLY A 31 12.99 13.28 6.82
CA GLY A 31 13.08 14.58 6.17
C GLY A 31 12.59 14.64 4.72
N LYS A 32 12.11 13.55 4.14
CA LYS A 32 11.62 13.51 2.75
C LYS A 32 10.13 13.82 2.71
N THR A 33 9.77 14.83 1.92
CA THR A 33 8.37 15.25 1.74
C THR A 33 7.90 15.08 0.31
N ASP A 34 8.80 15.15 -0.68
CA ASP A 34 8.49 14.95 -2.09
C ASP A 34 8.10 13.49 -2.38
N PRO A 35 7.00 13.24 -3.12
CA PRO A 35 6.52 11.89 -3.43
C PRO A 35 7.54 11.02 -4.18
N GLU A 36 8.25 11.57 -5.16
CA GLU A 36 9.20 10.81 -5.97
C GLU A 36 10.48 10.54 -5.19
N GLU A 37 10.95 11.48 -4.37
CA GLU A 37 12.05 11.24 -3.43
C GLU A 37 11.70 10.15 -2.41
N LYS A 38 10.49 10.17 -1.86
CA LYS A 38 10.01 9.11 -0.95
C LYS A 38 9.97 7.76 -1.66
N ARG A 39 9.43 7.69 -2.88
CA ARG A 39 9.37 6.46 -3.67
C ARG A 39 10.76 5.90 -3.95
N LYS A 40 11.71 6.75 -4.35
CA LYS A 40 13.10 6.35 -4.60
C LYS A 40 13.78 5.85 -3.33
N ALA A 41 13.67 6.60 -2.24
CA ALA A 41 14.26 6.23 -0.95
C ALA A 41 13.68 4.93 -0.40
N PHE A 42 12.36 4.73 -0.51
CA PHE A 42 11.70 3.49 -0.13
C PHE A 42 12.23 2.31 -0.94
N THR A 43 12.36 2.48 -2.26
CA THR A 43 12.85 1.44 -3.17
C THR A 43 14.31 1.07 -2.86
N GLU A 44 15.16 2.05 -2.64
CA GLU A 44 16.57 1.84 -2.26
C GLU A 44 16.68 1.13 -0.90
N ALA A 45 15.89 1.55 0.09
CA ALA A 45 15.84 0.90 1.41
C ALA A 45 15.38 -0.55 1.30
N PHE A 46 14.34 -0.83 0.50
CA PHE A 46 13.85 -2.17 0.26
C PHE A 46 14.95 -3.08 -0.32
N TYR A 47 15.59 -2.67 -1.42
CA TYR A 47 16.64 -3.47 -2.04
C TYR A 47 17.87 -3.64 -1.15
N SER A 48 18.24 -2.62 -0.38
CA SER A 48 19.34 -2.69 0.58
C SER A 48 19.06 -3.74 1.67
N CYS A 49 17.89 -3.65 2.32
CA CYS A 49 17.47 -4.58 3.37
C CYS A 49 17.34 -6.01 2.82
N PHE A 50 16.66 -6.15 1.68
CA PHE A 50 16.43 -7.44 1.05
C PHE A 50 17.73 -8.13 0.64
N SER A 51 18.69 -7.38 0.08
CA SER A 51 19.97 -7.94 -0.34
C SER A 51 20.84 -8.33 0.85
N LYS A 52 20.76 -7.60 1.96
CA LYS A 52 21.42 -7.97 3.21
C LYS A 52 20.88 -9.30 3.74
N ILE A 53 19.54 -9.42 3.85
CA ILE A 53 18.87 -10.65 4.31
C ILE A 53 19.17 -11.83 3.37
N ALA A 54 19.11 -11.62 2.05
CA ALA A 54 19.38 -12.66 1.07
C ALA A 54 20.82 -13.21 1.20
N LYS A 55 21.80 -12.34 1.46
CA LYS A 55 23.19 -12.73 1.71
C LYS A 55 23.36 -13.49 3.03
N GLU A 56 22.73 -13.00 4.10
CA GLU A 56 22.75 -13.67 5.42
C GLU A 56 22.18 -15.09 5.35
N LEU A 57 21.12 -15.29 4.58
CA LEU A 57 20.47 -16.60 4.39
C LEU A 57 21.13 -17.46 3.29
N GLY A 58 22.14 -16.94 2.58
CA GLY A 58 22.80 -17.64 1.48
C GLY A 58 21.87 -17.95 0.28
N ILE A 59 20.85 -17.11 0.05
CA ILE A 59 19.87 -17.29 -1.02
C ILE A 59 20.53 -17.04 -2.37
N ARG A 60 20.41 -18.01 -3.29
CA ARG A 60 20.96 -17.93 -4.66
C ARG A 60 19.91 -17.70 -5.74
N VAL A 61 18.64 -17.96 -5.43
CA VAL A 61 17.52 -17.88 -6.37
C VAL A 61 16.32 -17.25 -5.69
N ILE A 62 15.68 -16.30 -6.37
CA ILE A 62 14.54 -15.53 -5.88
C ILE A 62 13.40 -15.67 -6.88
N LEU A 63 12.21 -16.00 -6.36
CA LEU A 63 11.00 -16.05 -7.17
C LEU A 63 10.29 -14.70 -7.09
N GLN A 64 9.95 -14.11 -8.24
CA GLN A 64 9.14 -12.90 -8.33
C GLN A 64 7.83 -13.18 -9.06
N GLY A 65 6.74 -12.61 -8.55
CA GLY A 65 5.40 -12.74 -9.11
C GLY A 65 5.10 -11.80 -10.28
N THR A 66 6.11 -11.35 -11.01
CA THR A 66 5.96 -10.44 -12.17
C THR A 66 4.99 -11.04 -13.19
N ILE A 67 4.04 -10.23 -13.67
CA ILE A 67 3.02 -10.65 -14.65
C ILE A 67 3.21 -9.96 -16.01
N ALA A 68 2.53 -10.43 -17.05
CA ALA A 68 2.65 -9.91 -18.41
C ALA A 68 2.39 -8.40 -18.52
N ALA A 69 1.46 -7.88 -17.71
CA ALA A 69 1.15 -6.46 -17.66
C ALA A 69 2.37 -5.62 -17.20
N ASP A 70 3.13 -6.11 -16.22
CA ASP A 70 4.30 -5.40 -15.69
C ASP A 70 5.40 -5.33 -16.76
N VAL A 71 5.63 -6.43 -17.48
CA VAL A 71 6.63 -6.50 -18.56
C VAL A 71 6.32 -5.52 -19.69
N VAL A 72 5.04 -5.36 -20.04
CA VAL A 72 4.61 -4.41 -21.08
C VAL A 72 4.76 -2.97 -20.61
N GLU A 73 4.40 -2.64 -19.37
CA GLU A 73 4.59 -1.30 -18.80
C GLU A 73 6.07 -0.90 -18.75
N THR A 74 6.96 -1.82 -18.36
CA THR A 74 8.40 -1.59 -18.29
C THR A 74 9.03 -1.40 -19.67
N LYS A 75 8.63 -2.19 -20.68
CA LYS A 75 9.10 -2.03 -22.07
C LYS A 75 8.56 -0.78 -22.76
N GLY A 76 7.36 -0.34 -22.38
CA GLY A 76 6.70 0.84 -22.96
C GLY A 76 7.25 2.18 -22.47
N GLY A 77 8.14 2.21 -21.48
CA GLY A 77 8.72 3.45 -20.94
C GLY A 77 7.75 4.32 -20.13
N VAL A 78 6.56 3.81 -19.80
CA VAL A 78 5.47 4.58 -19.17
C VAL A 78 5.53 4.55 -17.64
N LYS A 79 6.20 3.56 -17.04
CA LYS A 79 6.51 3.52 -15.59
C LYS A 79 7.87 2.88 -15.35
N THR A 80 8.71 3.54 -14.57
CA THR A 80 9.92 2.97 -13.97
C THR A 80 9.52 2.00 -12.86
N GLN A 81 8.88 0.89 -13.20
CA GLN A 81 8.68 -0.18 -12.23
C GLN A 81 10.04 -0.81 -11.93
N HIS A 82 10.64 -0.40 -10.81
CA HIS A 82 11.93 -0.88 -10.32
C HIS A 82 11.92 -2.35 -9.87
N ASN A 83 10.78 -3.06 -9.98
CA ASN A 83 10.63 -4.43 -9.48
C ASN A 83 11.29 -5.48 -10.36
N VAL A 84 11.55 -5.16 -11.63
CA VAL A 84 12.22 -6.07 -12.56
C VAL A 84 13.63 -5.57 -12.85
N LEU A 85 14.53 -5.83 -11.90
CA LEU A 85 15.93 -5.41 -11.92
C LEU A 85 16.61 -5.70 -13.26
N GLU A 86 16.40 -6.90 -13.82
CA GLU A 86 17.00 -7.29 -15.11
C GLU A 86 16.49 -6.43 -16.29
N GLN A 87 15.24 -6.00 -16.27
CA GLN A 87 14.62 -5.24 -17.37
C GLN A 87 15.00 -3.75 -17.36
N ILE A 88 15.45 -3.23 -16.23
CA ILE A 88 16.05 -1.88 -16.12
C ILE A 88 17.58 -1.91 -16.21
N GLY A 89 18.17 -3.03 -16.67
CA GLY A 89 19.60 -3.18 -16.92
C GLY A 89 20.45 -3.47 -15.68
N ILE A 90 19.83 -3.80 -14.54
CA ILE A 90 20.54 -4.19 -13.32
C ILE A 90 20.62 -5.71 -13.28
N ASN A 91 21.81 -6.26 -13.50
CA ASN A 91 22.05 -7.70 -13.33
C ASN A 91 22.01 -8.04 -11.81
N PRO A 92 20.98 -8.76 -11.31
CA PRO A 92 20.83 -9.05 -9.89
C PRO A 92 21.94 -9.96 -9.37
N LEU A 93 22.51 -10.79 -10.25
CA LEU A 93 23.62 -11.66 -9.92
C LEU A 93 24.89 -10.84 -9.64
N GLU A 94 25.19 -9.86 -10.49
CA GLU A 94 26.37 -9.00 -10.32
C GLU A 94 26.21 -8.02 -9.15
N ARG A 95 25.03 -7.44 -8.97
CA ARG A 95 24.79 -6.41 -7.95
C ARG A 95 24.50 -6.98 -6.57
N TYR A 96 23.80 -8.10 -6.49
CA TYR A 96 23.26 -8.63 -5.23
C TYR A 96 23.63 -10.08 -4.93
N GLY A 97 24.11 -10.84 -5.92
CA GLY A 97 24.60 -12.21 -5.74
C GLY A 97 23.53 -13.31 -5.86
N TYR A 98 22.35 -12.99 -6.40
CA TYR A 98 21.26 -13.96 -6.60
C TYR A 98 20.67 -13.88 -8.02
N ARG A 99 20.02 -14.96 -8.46
CA ARG A 99 19.26 -15.04 -9.71
C ARG A 99 17.77 -14.81 -9.45
N VAL A 100 17.08 -14.18 -10.40
CA VAL A 100 15.63 -13.97 -10.34
C VAL A 100 14.94 -14.96 -11.28
N LEU A 101 13.82 -15.53 -10.84
CA LEU A 101 12.93 -16.38 -11.65
C LEU A 101 11.51 -15.83 -11.59
N GLU A 102 10.91 -15.64 -12.75
CA GLU A 102 9.59 -15.00 -12.91
C GLU A 102 8.60 -15.99 -13.59
N PRO A 103 8.01 -16.93 -12.83
CA PRO A 103 7.17 -17.99 -13.41
C PRO A 103 5.84 -17.49 -13.99
N LEU A 104 5.39 -16.29 -13.62
CA LEU A 104 4.10 -15.74 -14.01
C LEU A 104 4.18 -14.69 -15.13
N LYS A 105 5.38 -14.44 -15.67
CA LYS A 105 5.66 -13.33 -16.60
C LYS A 105 4.83 -13.34 -17.89
N ASP A 106 4.31 -14.51 -18.27
CA ASP A 106 3.53 -14.70 -19.49
C ASP A 106 2.00 -14.66 -19.22
N LEU A 107 1.58 -14.46 -17.97
CA LEU A 107 0.17 -14.48 -17.56
C LEU A 107 -0.36 -13.07 -17.29
N TYR A 108 -1.61 -12.83 -17.66
CA TYR A 108 -2.39 -11.67 -17.25
C TYR A 108 -3.11 -11.92 -15.92
N LYS A 109 -3.53 -10.83 -15.26
CA LYS A 109 -4.16 -10.89 -13.93
C LYS A 109 -5.34 -11.87 -13.80
N PRO A 110 -6.28 -11.97 -14.77
CA PRO A 110 -7.34 -12.98 -14.72
C PRO A 110 -6.79 -14.42 -14.71
N GLN A 111 -5.76 -14.69 -15.52
CA GLN A 111 -5.12 -16.00 -15.64
C GLN A 111 -4.35 -16.37 -14.37
N VAL A 112 -3.70 -15.39 -13.72
CA VAL A 112 -3.06 -15.61 -12.41
C VAL A 112 -4.10 -16.01 -11.35
N ARG A 113 -5.29 -15.40 -11.37
CA ARG A 113 -6.38 -15.80 -10.48
C ARG A 113 -6.91 -17.22 -10.79
N GLU A 114 -6.97 -17.61 -12.06
CA GLU A 114 -7.32 -18.98 -12.44
C GLU A 114 -6.30 -20.00 -11.91
N VAL A 115 -5.00 -19.71 -12.07
CA VAL A 115 -3.93 -20.55 -11.51
C VAL A 115 -4.04 -20.62 -9.98
N ALA A 116 -4.28 -19.50 -9.30
CA ALA A 116 -4.47 -19.48 -7.85
C ALA A 116 -5.63 -20.36 -7.40
N ARG A 117 -6.78 -20.29 -8.09
CA ARG A 117 -7.95 -21.14 -7.81
C ARG A 117 -7.66 -22.62 -8.07
N PHE A 118 -6.97 -22.93 -9.17
CA PHE A 118 -6.57 -24.30 -9.50
C PHE A 118 -5.65 -24.92 -8.45
N LEU A 119 -4.73 -24.11 -7.89
CA LEU A 119 -3.83 -24.51 -6.80
C LEU A 119 -4.52 -24.57 -5.42
N GLY A 120 -5.82 -24.25 -5.34
CA GLY A 120 -6.58 -24.30 -4.09
C GLY A 120 -6.29 -23.15 -3.13
N LEU A 121 -5.78 -22.01 -3.62
CA LEU A 121 -5.55 -20.84 -2.74
C LEU A 121 -6.89 -20.31 -2.20
N PRO A 122 -6.95 -19.90 -0.92
CA PRO A 122 -8.13 -19.27 -0.35
C PRO A 122 -8.58 -18.05 -1.16
N ALA A 123 -9.90 -17.85 -1.26
CA ALA A 123 -10.48 -16.68 -1.95
C ALA A 123 -9.97 -15.35 -1.39
N GLU A 124 -9.66 -15.30 -0.09
CA GLU A 124 -9.07 -14.12 0.54
C GLU A 124 -7.66 -13.76 0.04
N VAL A 125 -6.97 -14.68 -0.64
CA VAL A 125 -5.67 -14.44 -1.29
C VAL A 125 -5.86 -14.13 -2.77
N SER A 126 -6.61 -14.96 -3.49
CA SER A 126 -6.78 -14.84 -4.94
C SER A 126 -7.60 -13.60 -5.35
N GLU A 127 -8.58 -13.23 -4.54
CA GLU A 127 -9.47 -12.09 -4.79
C GLU A 127 -9.07 -10.85 -3.97
N ARG A 128 -7.90 -10.88 -3.31
CA ARG A 128 -7.43 -9.77 -2.49
C ARG A 128 -7.29 -8.49 -3.31
N ARG A 129 -7.75 -7.38 -2.72
CA ARG A 129 -7.57 -6.04 -3.28
C ARG A 129 -6.09 -5.67 -3.36
N PRO A 130 -5.67 -4.92 -4.40
CA PRO A 130 -4.30 -4.48 -4.51
C PRO A 130 -3.91 -3.59 -3.33
N PHE A 131 -2.68 -3.76 -2.86
CA PHE A 131 -2.06 -2.92 -1.85
C PHE A 131 -0.78 -2.30 -2.46
N PRO A 132 -0.56 -0.99 -2.33
CA PRO A 132 0.60 -0.35 -2.95
C PRO A 132 1.91 -0.84 -2.33
N GLY A 133 2.97 -0.94 -3.13
CA GLY A 133 4.30 -1.38 -2.68
C GLY A 133 4.87 -0.54 -1.52
N PRO A 134 4.87 0.80 -1.62
CA PRO A 134 5.26 1.69 -0.51
C PRO A 134 4.29 1.67 0.70
N GLY A 135 3.18 0.93 0.60
CA GLY A 135 2.20 0.74 1.65
C GLY A 135 1.60 2.05 2.16
N LEU A 136 1.67 2.28 3.48
CA LEU A 136 1.08 3.46 4.11
C LEU A 136 1.87 4.75 3.86
N SER A 137 3.11 4.67 3.35
CA SER A 137 3.95 5.87 3.14
C SER A 137 3.39 6.82 2.08
N VAL A 138 2.75 6.29 1.02
CA VAL A 138 2.05 7.08 -0.02
C VAL A 138 0.70 7.61 0.44
N ARG A 139 0.24 7.20 1.62
CA ARG A 139 -0.99 7.70 2.27
C ARG A 139 -0.70 8.73 3.34
N VAL A 140 0.57 9.10 3.53
CA VAL A 140 1.02 10.17 4.41
C VAL A 140 1.66 11.24 3.54
N LEU A 141 0.94 12.33 3.29
CA LEU A 141 1.50 13.45 2.53
C LEU A 141 2.56 14.16 3.36
N GLY A 142 3.66 14.53 2.72
CA GLY A 142 4.84 15.06 3.41
C GLY A 142 5.65 13.98 4.14
N GLU A 143 6.24 14.32 5.29
CA GLU A 143 7.19 13.44 5.99
C GLU A 143 6.50 12.22 6.62
N VAL A 144 7.16 11.07 6.50
CA VAL A 144 6.68 9.78 7.00
C VAL A 144 7.32 9.47 8.36
N THR A 145 6.59 9.72 9.44
CA THR A 145 7.02 9.40 10.81
C THR A 145 6.21 8.24 11.40
N ARG A 146 6.74 7.59 12.45
CA ARG A 146 6.07 6.50 13.19
C ARG A 146 4.67 6.90 13.65
N GLU A 147 4.54 8.09 14.20
CA GLU A 147 3.29 8.65 14.71
C GLU A 147 2.27 8.86 13.59
N ARG A 148 2.70 9.39 12.45
CA ARG A 148 1.85 9.63 11.27
C ARG A 148 1.39 8.31 10.64
N ILE A 149 2.28 7.32 10.56
CA ILE A 149 1.94 5.97 10.09
C ILE A 149 0.93 5.31 11.02
N GLU A 150 1.10 5.39 12.34
CA GLU A 150 0.16 4.80 13.29
C GLU A 150 -1.21 5.47 13.23
N LEU A 151 -1.25 6.80 13.02
CA LEU A 151 -2.48 7.55 12.80
C LEU A 151 -3.22 7.05 11.56
N VAL A 152 -2.56 6.99 10.40
CA VAL A 152 -3.16 6.51 9.15
C VAL A 152 -3.58 5.05 9.25
N ARG A 153 -2.81 4.22 9.95
CA ARG A 153 -3.14 2.81 10.18
C ARG A 153 -4.45 2.66 10.94
N LYS A 154 -4.63 3.40 12.05
CA LYS A 154 -5.88 3.41 12.83
C LYS A 154 -7.05 3.96 12.01
N ALA A 155 -6.84 5.07 11.31
CA ALA A 155 -7.89 5.66 10.46
C ALA A 155 -8.30 4.72 9.32
N THR A 156 -7.34 4.07 8.65
CA THR A 156 -7.60 3.11 7.57
C THR A 156 -8.40 1.92 8.08
N ARG A 157 -8.07 1.39 9.27
CA ARG A 157 -8.85 0.31 9.88
C ARG A 157 -10.32 0.69 10.08
N ILE A 158 -10.59 1.90 10.58
CA ILE A 158 -11.98 2.39 10.72
C ILE A 158 -12.68 2.49 9.36
N VAL A 159 -11.96 2.96 8.32
CA VAL A 159 -12.51 3.03 6.97
C VAL A 159 -12.86 1.64 6.44
N GLU A 160 -11.97 0.66 6.62
CA GLU A 160 -12.19 -0.73 6.20
C GLU A 160 -13.38 -1.35 6.94
N GLU A 161 -13.50 -1.15 8.25
CA GLU A 161 -14.62 -1.65 9.07
C GLU A 161 -15.97 -1.02 8.66
N GLU A 162 -16.05 0.30 8.50
CA GLU A 162 -17.30 0.99 8.14
C GLU A 162 -17.74 0.78 6.69
N THR A 163 -16.81 0.34 5.83
CA THR A 163 -17.08 0.02 4.42
C THR A 163 -17.13 -1.48 4.16
N GLU A 164 -17.11 -2.31 5.21
CA GLU A 164 -17.34 -3.74 5.09
C GLU A 164 -18.73 -4.01 4.49
N GLY A 165 -18.78 -4.95 3.53
CA GLY A 165 -20.01 -5.28 2.79
C GLY A 165 -20.33 -4.34 1.62
N TYR A 166 -19.59 -3.25 1.42
CA TYR A 166 -19.73 -2.41 0.24
C TYR A 166 -18.84 -2.89 -0.92
N PRO A 167 -19.26 -2.68 -2.18
CA PRO A 167 -18.53 -3.15 -3.37
C PRO A 167 -17.32 -2.27 -3.71
N CYS A 168 -16.50 -1.90 -2.72
CA CYS A 168 -15.31 -1.07 -2.96
C CYS A 168 -14.17 -1.88 -3.60
N PHE A 169 -13.46 -1.24 -4.52
CA PHE A 169 -12.20 -1.72 -5.07
C PHE A 169 -11.03 -1.45 -4.11
N GLN A 170 -10.98 -0.24 -3.56
CA GLN A 170 -10.07 0.15 -2.47
C GLN A 170 -10.79 1.10 -1.51
N ALA A 171 -10.47 0.99 -0.22
CA ALA A 171 -11.02 1.80 0.86
C ALA A 171 -9.90 2.08 1.86
N PHE A 172 -9.53 3.35 2.05
CA PHE A 172 -8.43 3.71 2.94
C PHE A 172 -8.50 5.16 3.42
N ALA A 173 -7.66 5.47 4.41
CA ALA A 173 -7.44 6.83 4.89
C ALA A 173 -6.13 7.40 4.36
N VAL A 174 -6.11 8.71 4.12
CA VAL A 174 -4.93 9.50 3.77
C VAL A 174 -4.78 10.61 4.79
N LEU A 175 -3.55 10.86 5.25
CA LEU A 175 -3.21 11.96 6.15
C LEU A 175 -2.57 13.09 5.36
N LEU A 176 -3.20 14.27 5.40
CA LEU A 176 -2.64 15.47 4.76
C LEU A 176 -1.41 15.99 5.54
N SER A 177 -0.57 16.76 4.87
CA SER A 177 0.50 17.54 5.49
C SER A 177 -0.06 18.71 6.29
N ASP A 178 -1.15 19.31 5.80
CA ASP A 178 -1.83 20.42 6.44
C ASP A 178 -2.66 20.02 7.67
N ARG A 179 -2.97 21.05 8.47
CA ARG A 179 -3.74 20.93 9.71
C ARG A 179 -4.96 21.84 9.63
N ALA A 180 -6.00 21.47 10.38
CA ALA A 180 -7.23 22.25 10.47
C ALA A 180 -7.56 22.58 11.92
N THR A 181 -8.31 23.66 12.11
CA THR A 181 -8.89 23.99 13.40
C THR A 181 -10.00 23.01 13.77
N GLY A 182 -10.11 22.72 15.06
CA GLY A 182 -11.16 21.95 15.70
C GLY A 182 -11.44 22.52 17.08
N VAL A 183 -12.47 21.99 17.74
CA VAL A 183 -12.84 22.37 19.09
C VAL A 183 -12.96 21.09 19.92
N SER A 184 -12.35 21.07 21.10
CA SER A 184 -12.48 19.94 22.01
C SER A 184 -13.87 19.90 22.64
N GLU A 185 -14.25 18.76 23.23
CA GLU A 185 -15.51 18.65 23.99
C GLU A 185 -15.60 19.66 25.16
N ARG A 186 -14.45 20.19 25.61
CA ARG A 186 -14.34 21.21 26.67
C ARG A 186 -14.32 22.64 26.13
N GLY A 187 -14.53 22.85 24.83
CA GLY A 187 -14.58 24.17 24.19
C GLY A 187 -13.22 24.77 23.81
N GLU A 188 -12.11 24.04 24.02
CA GLU A 188 -10.77 24.54 23.70
C GLU A 188 -10.49 24.43 22.21
N ARG A 189 -9.90 25.47 21.62
CA ARG A 189 -9.44 25.44 20.23
C ARG A 189 -8.29 24.45 20.08
N LYS A 190 -8.41 23.56 19.11
CA LYS A 190 -7.37 22.62 18.69
C LYS A 190 -6.95 22.92 17.26
N TYR A 191 -5.69 22.66 16.97
CA TYR A 191 -5.19 22.61 15.60
C TYR A 191 -4.64 21.22 15.39
N GLY A 192 -5.14 20.47 14.41
CA GLY A 192 -4.87 19.03 14.31
C GLY A 192 -4.93 18.51 12.90
N ASN A 193 -4.71 17.21 12.77
CA ASN A 193 -4.56 16.51 11.51
C ASN A 193 -5.86 16.49 10.71
N ILE A 194 -5.71 16.53 9.39
CA ILE A 194 -6.81 16.33 8.43
C ILE A 194 -6.66 14.93 7.84
N VAL A 195 -7.71 14.12 7.96
CA VAL A 195 -7.79 12.80 7.34
C VAL A 195 -8.75 12.86 6.17
N VAL A 196 -8.34 12.35 5.01
CA VAL A 196 -9.20 12.14 3.85
C VAL A 196 -9.55 10.67 3.77
N VAL A 197 -10.83 10.38 3.61
CA VAL A 197 -11.34 9.03 3.33
C VAL A 197 -11.46 8.87 1.83
N ARG A 198 -10.81 7.84 1.29
CA ARG A 198 -10.83 7.48 -0.12
C ARG A 198 -11.43 6.10 -0.29
N VAL A 199 -12.61 6.01 -0.89
CA VAL A 199 -13.29 4.75 -1.19
C VAL A 199 -13.73 4.80 -2.64
N VAL A 200 -13.22 3.86 -3.43
CA VAL A 200 -13.42 3.86 -4.89
C VAL A 200 -13.94 2.52 -5.38
N ILE A 201 -14.67 2.54 -6.48
CA ILE A 201 -15.04 1.36 -7.27
C ILE A 201 -14.25 1.39 -8.59
N SER A 202 -13.79 0.22 -9.05
CA SER A 202 -13.01 0.08 -10.26
C SER A 202 -12.95 -1.40 -10.68
N GLU A 203 -12.88 -1.64 -11.99
CA GLU A 203 -12.68 -2.99 -12.54
C GLU A 203 -11.19 -3.32 -12.70
N ASP A 204 -10.38 -2.34 -13.15
CA ASP A 204 -9.01 -2.56 -13.62
C ASP A 204 -7.98 -1.56 -13.06
N ALA A 205 -8.39 -0.68 -12.15
CA ALA A 205 -7.63 0.47 -11.62
C ALA A 205 -7.23 1.53 -12.66
N MET A 206 -7.60 1.41 -13.95
CA MET A 206 -7.35 2.42 -14.97
C MET A 206 -8.37 3.56 -14.88
N ARG A 207 -9.62 3.22 -14.57
CA ARG A 207 -10.69 4.17 -14.22
C ARG A 207 -11.28 3.82 -12.87
N ALA A 208 -11.60 4.84 -12.07
CA ALA A 208 -12.20 4.61 -10.76
C ALA A 208 -13.18 5.74 -10.42
N GLU A 209 -14.33 5.37 -9.87
CA GLU A 209 -15.33 6.30 -9.38
C GLU A 209 -15.31 6.32 -7.85
N PRO A 210 -15.50 7.47 -7.19
CA PRO A 210 -15.75 7.49 -5.75
C PRO A 210 -17.03 6.70 -5.46
N LEU A 211 -17.00 5.84 -4.44
CA LEU A 211 -18.21 5.14 -4.03
C LEU A 211 -19.17 6.11 -3.35
N GLU A 212 -20.41 6.19 -3.80
CA GLU A 212 -21.45 6.95 -3.11
C GLU A 212 -21.90 6.19 -1.85
N LEU A 213 -21.23 6.45 -0.74
CA LEU A 213 -21.62 5.89 0.55
C LEU A 213 -22.85 6.62 1.12
N PRO A 214 -23.79 5.90 1.74
CA PRO A 214 -24.90 6.54 2.45
C PRO A 214 -24.39 7.56 3.48
N TRP A 215 -25.05 8.71 3.59
CA TRP A 215 -24.68 9.77 4.55
C TRP A 215 -24.51 9.25 5.98
N GLY A 216 -25.33 8.29 6.40
CA GLY A 216 -25.18 7.64 7.71
C GLY A 216 -23.82 6.97 7.92
N VAL A 217 -23.25 6.36 6.88
CA VAL A 217 -21.91 5.75 6.92
C VAL A 217 -20.84 6.84 6.97
N LEU A 218 -20.97 7.91 6.17
CA LEU A 218 -20.06 9.05 6.18
C LEU A 218 -20.01 9.74 7.55
N HIS A 219 -21.17 9.87 8.22
CA HIS A 219 -21.24 10.41 9.58
C HIS A 219 -20.55 9.49 10.61
N ARG A 220 -20.74 8.17 10.52
CA ARG A 220 -20.04 7.21 11.39
C ARG A 220 -18.53 7.25 11.15
N LEU A 221 -18.07 7.25 9.91
CA LEU A 221 -16.66 7.42 9.54
C LEU A 221 -16.07 8.69 10.18
N SER A 222 -16.73 9.84 9.98
CA SER A 222 -16.29 11.12 10.53
C SER A 222 -16.24 11.09 12.07
N SER A 223 -17.27 10.54 12.72
CA SER A 223 -17.35 10.46 14.18
C SER A 223 -16.30 9.52 14.77
N ARG A 224 -16.16 8.30 14.23
CA ARG A 224 -15.20 7.32 14.71
C ARG A 224 -13.77 7.80 14.51
N ILE A 225 -13.42 8.32 13.33
CA ILE A 225 -12.07 8.80 13.07
C ILE A 225 -11.71 9.97 14.01
N THR A 226 -12.60 10.94 14.22
CA THR A 226 -12.30 12.09 15.11
C THR A 226 -12.24 11.72 16.59
N ARG A 227 -12.96 10.68 17.03
CA ARG A 227 -12.99 10.24 18.44
C ARG A 227 -11.93 9.21 18.78
N GLU A 228 -11.70 8.25 17.90
CA GLU A 228 -10.83 7.08 18.14
C GLU A 228 -9.38 7.33 17.70
N VAL A 229 -9.13 8.29 16.80
CA VAL A 229 -7.79 8.59 16.27
C VAL A 229 -7.26 9.90 16.88
N PRO A 230 -6.30 9.84 17.82
CA PRO A 230 -5.79 11.03 18.49
C PRO A 230 -5.21 12.07 17.53
N GLY A 231 -5.54 13.34 17.78
CA GLY A 231 -4.99 14.47 17.04
C GLY A 231 -5.66 14.75 15.69
N VAL A 232 -6.63 13.94 15.25
CA VAL A 232 -7.45 14.26 14.07
C VAL A 232 -8.52 15.29 14.45
N CYS A 233 -8.61 16.38 13.66
CA CYS A 233 -9.59 17.45 13.88
C CYS A 233 -10.57 17.61 12.72
N ARG A 234 -10.26 17.05 11.56
CA ARG A 234 -11.10 17.17 10.37
C ARG A 234 -11.05 15.88 9.58
N VAL A 235 -12.21 15.47 9.08
CA VAL A 235 -12.35 14.32 8.19
C VAL A 235 -13.03 14.81 6.92
N LEU A 236 -12.46 14.45 5.77
CA LEU A 236 -12.96 14.75 4.43
C LEU A 236 -13.25 13.44 3.69
N TYR A 237 -14.05 13.51 2.63
CA TYR A 237 -14.30 12.40 1.72
C TYR A 237 -13.96 12.84 0.30
N ASP A 238 -13.14 12.06 -0.41
CA ASP A 238 -12.69 12.40 -1.75
C ASP A 238 -13.67 11.90 -2.82
N LEU A 239 -14.31 12.86 -3.49
CA LEU A 239 -15.29 12.67 -4.57
C LEU A 239 -14.67 12.76 -5.98
N THR A 240 -13.35 12.80 -6.10
CA THR A 240 -12.69 13.02 -7.40
C THR A 240 -12.53 11.69 -8.14
N PRO A 241 -13.07 11.50 -9.35
CA PRO A 241 -12.85 10.28 -10.12
C PRO A 241 -11.42 10.18 -10.65
N LYS A 242 -11.06 8.98 -11.13
CA LYS A 242 -9.89 8.72 -11.95
C LYS A 242 -10.35 8.47 -13.38
N PRO A 243 -10.02 9.34 -14.35
CA PRO A 243 -9.43 10.69 -14.23
C PRO A 243 -10.42 11.74 -13.67
N PRO A 244 -9.99 12.94 -13.19
CA PRO A 244 -8.65 13.54 -13.34
C PRO A 244 -7.62 13.16 -12.27
N ALA A 245 -8.06 12.57 -11.14
CA ALA A 245 -7.16 12.17 -10.06
C ALA A 245 -6.57 10.77 -10.28
N THR A 246 -5.70 10.36 -9.37
CA THR A 246 -5.29 8.97 -9.17
C THR A 246 -6.10 8.33 -8.03
N ILE A 247 -5.91 7.02 -7.79
CA ILE A 247 -6.56 6.36 -6.65
C ILE A 247 -5.84 6.77 -5.35
N GLU A 248 -4.52 6.60 -5.32
CA GLU A 248 -3.65 7.09 -4.23
C GLU A 248 -3.40 8.60 -4.40
N PHE A 249 -2.94 9.27 -3.34
CA PHE A 249 -2.64 10.71 -3.34
C PHE A 249 -1.20 11.02 -3.76
N GLU A 250 -0.31 10.02 -3.80
CA GLU A 250 1.11 10.08 -4.15
C GLU A 250 1.60 8.76 -4.79
#